data_AF-A0A7S3B9X1-F1
#
_entry.id   AF-A0A7S3B9X1-F1
#
_cell.length_a   1.000
_cell.length_b   1.000
_cell.length_c   1.000
_cell.angle_alpha   90.00
_cell.angle_beta   90.00
_cell.angle_gamma   90.00
#
_symmetry.space_group_name_H-M   'P 1'
#
loop_
_entity.id
_entity.type
_entity.pdbx_description
1 polymer ?
#
loop_
_entity_poly.entity_id
_entity_poly.type
_entity_poly.pdbx_seq_one_letter_code
_entity_poly.pdbx_strand_id
1 'polypeptide(L)'
;DLAPALLRKAYLAAEQAGSQLLWLPPQTIIASQRPRPSYVAFYEVNHAKRPYMTNATEIDPGWLPEASPSLTTLSKPMLHLPPKFDKGGDVALCWYQPTYGSSRWILPVVALKPAENMAEMRSALFGRALCEGGVFPALRPFVAEMEPRARALTEATATDRSVVALRAALTERHVWSVARLREQWKREPRYLLRELFALLPPQTRPKLLELWPKLLVLVDIGTRSK
;
A
#
# COMPACT_ATOMS: atom_id res chain seq x y z
N ASP A 1 -34.76 11.78 -26.52
CA ASP A 1 -33.56 12.60 -26.27
C ASP A 1 -33.56 13.21 -24.87
N LEU A 2 -32.55 12.89 -24.06
CA LEU A 2 -32.37 13.54 -22.75
C LEU A 2 -31.69 14.90 -22.93
N ALA A 3 -32.20 15.94 -22.26
CA ALA A 3 -31.56 17.25 -22.29
C ALA A 3 -30.11 17.21 -21.73
N PRO A 4 -29.12 17.89 -22.34
CA PRO A 4 -27.72 17.84 -21.92
C PRO A 4 -27.48 18.18 -20.43
N ALA A 5 -28.27 19.11 -19.88
CA ALA A 5 -28.18 19.51 -18.48
C ALA A 5 -28.55 18.38 -17.49
N LEU A 6 -29.35 17.41 -17.92
CA LEU A 6 -29.77 16.27 -17.13
C LEU A 6 -28.75 15.14 -17.16
N LEU A 7 -28.07 14.96 -18.30
CA LEU A 7 -26.99 13.98 -18.45
C LEU A 7 -25.81 14.33 -17.55
N ARG A 8 -25.47 15.63 -17.42
CA ARG A 8 -24.41 16.10 -16.51
C ARG A 8 -24.66 15.81 -15.02
N LYS A 9 -25.88 15.42 -14.64
CA LYS A 9 -26.28 15.11 -13.25
C LYS A 9 -26.52 13.61 -13.04
N ALA A 10 -26.30 12.80 -14.07
CA ALA A 10 -26.51 11.36 -14.01
C ALA A 10 -25.28 10.65 -13.45
N TYR A 11 -25.52 9.50 -12.84
CA TYR A 11 -24.52 8.56 -12.33
C TYR A 11 -24.65 7.24 -13.07
N LEU A 12 -23.58 6.47 -13.00
CA LEU A 12 -23.53 5.08 -13.44
C LEU A 12 -23.39 4.19 -12.21
N ALA A 13 -24.09 3.06 -12.19
CA ALA A 13 -23.90 2.04 -11.16
C ALA A 13 -22.65 1.19 -11.47
N ALA A 14 -21.98 0.72 -10.42
CA ALA A 14 -20.74 -0.06 -10.56
C ALA A 14 -20.99 -1.49 -11.09
N GLU A 15 -22.14 -2.08 -10.77
CA GLU A 15 -22.46 -3.48 -11.09
C GLU A 15 -23.08 -3.66 -12.48
N GLN A 16 -23.79 -2.65 -12.98
CA GLN A 16 -24.42 -2.71 -14.29
C GLN A 16 -23.56 -1.97 -15.30
N ALA A 17 -23.09 -2.68 -16.33
CA ALA A 17 -22.23 -2.17 -17.38
C ALA A 17 -22.92 -1.08 -18.23
N GLY A 18 -23.03 0.13 -17.70
CA GLY A 18 -23.45 1.33 -18.43
C GLY A 18 -24.90 1.36 -18.92
N SER A 19 -25.74 0.39 -18.55
CA SER A 19 -27.06 0.22 -19.19
C SER A 19 -28.12 1.18 -18.66
N GLN A 20 -28.03 1.62 -17.40
CA GLN A 20 -29.00 2.52 -16.78
C GLN A 20 -28.31 3.72 -16.12
N LEU A 21 -28.74 4.92 -16.51
CA LEU A 21 -28.37 6.16 -15.83
C LEU A 21 -29.19 6.32 -14.55
N LEU A 22 -28.55 6.75 -13.47
CA LEU A 22 -29.17 7.00 -12.17
C LEU A 22 -29.09 8.47 -11.78
N TRP A 23 -30.02 8.96 -10.97
CA TRP A 23 -30.01 10.34 -10.48
C TRP A 23 -30.15 10.40 -8.96
N LEU A 24 -29.54 11.42 -8.34
CA LEU A 24 -29.91 11.78 -6.96
C LEU A 24 -31.24 12.54 -6.98
N PRO A 25 -32.17 12.27 -6.05
CA PRO A 25 -33.41 13.03 -5.94
C PRO A 25 -33.11 14.52 -5.72
N PRO A 26 -33.72 15.45 -6.49
CA PRO A 26 -33.39 16.87 -6.44
C PRO A 26 -33.53 17.53 -5.06
N GLN A 27 -34.37 16.97 -4.19
CA GLN A 27 -34.67 17.48 -2.85
C GLN A 27 -33.64 17.06 -1.79
N THR A 28 -32.70 16.18 -2.13
CA THR A 28 -31.68 15.70 -1.18
C THR A 28 -30.52 16.69 -1.04
N ILE A 29 -29.95 16.75 0.16
CA ILE A 29 -28.77 17.60 0.46
C ILE A 29 -27.63 17.27 -0.50
N ILE A 30 -27.35 15.98 -0.72
CA ILE A 30 -26.30 15.50 -1.62
C ILE A 30 -26.49 15.96 -3.07
N ALA A 31 -27.72 16.09 -3.57
CA ALA A 31 -28.00 16.63 -4.90
C ALA A 31 -27.73 18.15 -5.00
N SER A 32 -27.83 18.87 -3.89
CA SER A 32 -27.59 20.32 -3.80
C SER A 32 -26.12 20.70 -3.57
N GLN A 33 -25.26 19.77 -3.16
CA GLN A 33 -23.83 20.01 -2.92
C GLN A 33 -23.08 20.55 -4.15
N ARG A 34 -22.08 21.40 -3.90
CA ARG A 34 -21.21 22.03 -4.91
C ARG A 34 -19.75 21.99 -4.42
N PRO A 35 -18.81 21.34 -5.14
CA PRO A 35 -19.05 20.49 -6.31
C PRO A 35 -19.96 19.30 -5.96
N ARG A 36 -20.60 18.73 -6.98
CA ARG A 36 -21.42 17.53 -6.80
C ARG A 36 -20.50 16.33 -6.55
N PRO A 37 -20.80 15.43 -5.60
CA PRO A 37 -19.95 14.27 -5.34
C PRO A 37 -19.78 13.40 -6.58
N SER A 38 -18.54 13.03 -6.86
CA SER A 38 -18.19 12.14 -7.98
C SER A 38 -18.52 10.68 -7.69
N TYR A 39 -18.43 10.27 -6.43
CA TYR A 39 -18.69 8.91 -5.97
C TYR A 39 -19.73 8.92 -4.86
N VAL A 40 -20.74 8.06 -5.00
CA VAL A 40 -21.79 7.91 -4.01
C VAL A 40 -22.08 6.42 -3.79
N ALA A 41 -22.32 6.05 -2.53
CA ALA A 41 -22.96 4.79 -2.19
C ALA A 41 -24.46 5.04 -1.97
N PHE A 42 -25.31 4.09 -2.33
CA PHE A 42 -26.76 4.20 -2.19
C PHE A 42 -27.35 2.85 -1.78
N TYR A 43 -28.56 2.86 -1.21
CA TYR A 43 -29.21 1.65 -0.71
C TYR A 43 -30.01 0.91 -1.78
N GLU A 44 -30.87 1.63 -2.51
CA GLU A 44 -31.70 1.07 -3.58
C GLU A 44 -31.97 2.11 -4.67
N VAL A 45 -32.60 1.66 -5.76
CA VAL A 45 -33.05 2.51 -6.87
C VAL A 45 -34.58 2.53 -6.92
N ASN A 46 -35.16 3.69 -6.64
CA ASN A 46 -36.60 3.91 -6.79
C ASN A 46 -36.94 4.36 -8.22
N HIS A 47 -37.77 3.59 -8.90
CA HIS A 47 -38.20 3.84 -10.28
C HIS A 47 -39.49 4.68 -10.30
N ALA A 48 -39.35 5.99 -10.10
CA ALA A 48 -40.45 6.95 -10.23
C ALA A 48 -40.43 7.59 -11.63
N LYS A 49 -40.48 8.93 -11.71
CA LYS A 49 -40.28 9.67 -12.98
C LYS A 49 -38.93 9.33 -13.65
N ARG A 50 -37.94 8.97 -12.84
CA ARG A 50 -36.60 8.49 -13.22
C ARG A 50 -36.12 7.50 -12.17
N PRO A 51 -35.14 6.64 -12.50
CA PRO A 51 -34.45 5.83 -11.51
C PRO A 51 -33.64 6.74 -10.58
N TYR A 52 -34.11 6.89 -9.35
CA TYR A 52 -33.49 7.71 -8.32
C TYR A 52 -32.79 6.85 -7.27
N MET A 53 -31.55 7.20 -6.93
CA MET A 53 -30.80 6.59 -5.83
C MET A 53 -31.37 7.07 -4.49
N THR A 54 -31.82 6.15 -3.64
CA THR A 54 -32.31 6.48 -2.29
C THR A 54 -31.23 6.21 -1.24
N ASN A 55 -31.28 6.96 -0.14
CA ASN A 55 -30.30 6.91 0.95
C ASN A 55 -28.84 7.02 0.48
N ALA A 56 -28.60 7.93 -0.48
CA ALA A 56 -27.28 8.12 -1.03
C ALA A 56 -26.37 8.95 -0.11
N THR A 57 -25.11 8.53 0.02
CA THR A 57 -24.04 9.24 0.72
C THR A 57 -22.81 9.39 -0.17
N GLU A 58 -22.07 10.49 -0.01
CA GLU A 58 -20.75 10.66 -0.61
C GLU A 58 -19.77 9.68 0.04
N ILE A 59 -18.82 9.17 -0.76
CA ILE A 59 -17.77 8.25 -0.32
C ILE A 59 -16.41 8.68 -0.87
N ASP A 60 -15.35 8.35 -0.13
CA ASP A 60 -13.98 8.40 -0.68
C ASP A 60 -13.75 7.14 -1.53
N PRO A 61 -13.41 7.27 -2.82
CA PRO A 61 -13.13 6.12 -3.68
C PRO A 61 -11.94 5.27 -3.19
N GLY A 62 -11.04 5.82 -2.37
CA GLY A 62 -9.92 5.08 -1.77
C GLY A 62 -10.35 3.98 -0.79
N TRP A 63 -11.58 4.01 -0.29
CA TRP A 63 -12.13 2.98 0.61
C TRP A 63 -12.67 1.76 -0.14
N LEU A 64 -13.01 1.92 -1.43
CA LEU A 64 -13.66 0.88 -2.22
C LEU A 64 -12.87 -0.44 -2.32
N PRO A 65 -11.52 -0.45 -2.44
CA PRO A 65 -10.76 -1.70 -2.47
C PRO A 65 -10.93 -2.56 -1.22
N GLU A 66 -11.13 -1.95 -0.05
CA GLU A 66 -11.35 -2.65 1.21
C GLU A 66 -12.84 -2.93 1.45
N ALA A 67 -13.71 -1.96 1.17
CA ALA A 67 -15.15 -2.06 1.43
C ALA A 67 -15.88 -3.01 0.46
N SER A 68 -15.41 -3.14 -0.78
CA SER A 68 -16.03 -3.97 -1.81
C SER A 68 -14.97 -4.65 -2.71
N PRO A 69 -14.23 -5.62 -2.15
CA PRO A 69 -13.16 -6.30 -2.89
C PRO A 69 -13.70 -7.13 -4.07
N SER A 70 -14.95 -7.60 -4.01
CA SER A 70 -15.60 -8.35 -5.11
C SER A 70 -15.79 -7.56 -6.39
N LEU A 71 -15.93 -6.23 -6.28
CA LEU A 71 -16.05 -5.32 -7.42
C LEU A 71 -14.73 -4.60 -7.76
N THR A 72 -13.66 -4.87 -7.01
CA THR A 72 -12.36 -4.23 -7.19
C THR A 72 -11.39 -5.17 -7.87
N THR A 73 -10.77 -4.71 -8.96
CA THR A 73 -9.62 -5.37 -9.57
C THR A 73 -8.36 -4.55 -9.32
N LEU A 74 -7.40 -5.12 -8.58
CA LEU A 74 -6.11 -4.50 -8.34
C LEU A 74 -5.20 -4.64 -9.57
N SER A 75 -4.40 -3.61 -9.85
CA SER A 75 -3.30 -3.71 -10.81
C SER A 75 -2.23 -4.70 -10.35
N LYS A 76 -1.23 -4.94 -11.20
CA LYS A 76 0.04 -5.48 -10.71
C LYS A 76 0.62 -4.58 -9.59
N PRO A 77 1.29 -5.15 -8.58
CA PRO A 77 2.00 -4.38 -7.55
C PRO A 77 2.94 -3.34 -8.16
N MET A 78 2.87 -2.09 -7.72
CA MET A 78 3.71 -0.99 -8.21
C MET A 78 5.06 -0.98 -7.47
N LEU A 79 5.86 -2.01 -7.67
CA LEU A 79 7.13 -2.25 -6.96
C LEU A 79 8.23 -1.22 -7.27
N HIS A 80 8.04 -0.31 -8.20
CA HIS A 80 8.98 0.80 -8.41
C HIS A 80 8.85 1.88 -7.33
N LEU A 81 7.66 2.03 -6.72
CA LEU A 81 7.42 3.00 -5.65
C LEU A 81 7.98 2.49 -4.31
N PRO A 82 8.47 3.40 -3.45
CA PRO A 82 8.94 3.04 -2.11
C PRO A 82 7.79 2.48 -1.27
N PRO A 83 7.95 1.32 -0.62
CA PRO A 83 6.91 0.74 0.22
C PRO A 83 6.59 1.64 1.42
N LYS A 84 5.30 1.74 1.76
CA LYS A 84 4.88 2.40 2.98
C LYS A 84 4.91 1.40 4.14
N PHE A 85 5.73 1.64 5.16
CA PHE A 85 5.70 0.81 6.35
C PHE A 85 4.57 1.26 7.29
N ASP A 86 3.59 0.40 7.52
CA ASP A 86 2.56 0.61 8.54
C ASP A 86 3.06 0.10 9.89
N LYS A 87 3.31 1.05 10.80
CA LYS A 87 3.79 0.75 12.16
C LYS A 87 2.73 0.06 13.02
N GLY A 88 1.44 0.38 12.80
CA GLY A 88 0.36 -0.22 13.58
C GLY A 88 0.17 -1.70 13.25
N GLY A 89 0.14 -2.02 11.95
CA GLY A 89 0.05 -3.39 11.45
C GLY A 89 1.37 -4.17 11.39
N ASP A 90 2.50 -3.55 11.74
CA ASP A 90 3.86 -4.12 11.62
C ASP A 90 4.12 -4.73 10.23
N VAL A 91 3.82 -3.98 9.17
CA VAL A 91 3.86 -4.53 7.80
C VAL A 91 4.25 -3.49 6.76
N ALA A 92 5.06 -3.90 5.78
CA ALA A 92 5.31 -3.12 4.58
C ALA A 92 4.13 -3.26 3.61
N LEU A 93 3.50 -2.14 3.29
CA LEU A 93 2.41 -2.03 2.32
C LEU A 93 2.97 -1.88 0.91
N CYS A 94 2.22 -2.38 -0.07
CA CYS A 94 2.51 -2.22 -1.48
C CYS A 94 1.48 -1.30 -2.15
N TRP A 95 1.93 -0.54 -3.14
CA TRP A 95 1.09 0.38 -3.90
C TRP A 95 0.39 -0.34 -5.05
N TYR A 96 -0.89 -0.04 -5.24
CA TYR A 96 -1.72 -0.56 -6.31
C TYR A 96 -2.52 0.57 -6.96
N GLN A 97 -2.83 0.42 -8.24
CA GLN A 97 -3.77 1.24 -8.99
C GLN A 97 -5.06 0.44 -9.19
N PRO A 98 -6.07 0.56 -8.31
CA PRO A 98 -7.28 -0.24 -8.41
C PRO A 98 -8.19 0.25 -9.53
N THR A 99 -8.99 -0.68 -10.03
CA THR A 99 -10.15 -0.39 -10.88
C THR A 99 -11.41 -0.95 -10.26
N TYR A 100 -12.55 -0.30 -10.49
CA TYR A 100 -13.81 -0.63 -9.84
C TYR A 100 -14.97 -0.86 -10.81
N GLY A 101 -15.76 -1.90 -10.52
CA GLY A 101 -16.98 -2.24 -11.24
C GLY A 101 -16.78 -2.71 -12.67
N SER A 102 -17.89 -2.96 -13.36
CA SER A 102 -17.90 -3.40 -14.76
C SER A 102 -17.28 -2.39 -15.73
N SER A 103 -17.35 -1.10 -15.39
CA SER A 103 -16.80 0.00 -16.18
C SER A 103 -15.31 0.25 -15.91
N ARG A 104 -14.68 -0.51 -15.00
CA ARG A 104 -13.26 -0.41 -14.64
C ARG A 104 -12.81 1.01 -14.30
N TRP A 105 -13.60 1.73 -13.50
CA TRP A 105 -13.22 3.09 -13.09
C TRP A 105 -11.90 3.07 -12.34
N ILE A 106 -10.95 3.87 -12.80
CA ILE A 106 -9.65 4.02 -12.15
C ILE A 106 -9.89 4.74 -10.81
N LEU A 107 -9.56 4.06 -9.71
CA LEU A 107 -9.59 4.64 -8.37
C LEU A 107 -8.26 5.32 -8.04
N PRO A 108 -8.13 6.12 -6.97
CA PRO A 108 -6.84 6.60 -6.52
C PRO A 108 -5.86 5.47 -6.19
N VAL A 109 -4.55 5.76 -6.28
CA VAL A 109 -3.51 4.81 -5.85
C VAL A 109 -3.62 4.57 -4.35
N VAL A 110 -3.61 3.29 -3.95
CA VAL A 110 -3.76 2.88 -2.54
C VAL A 110 -2.60 2.00 -2.10
N ALA A 111 -2.23 2.09 -0.82
CA ALA A 111 -1.25 1.22 -0.19
C ALA A 111 -1.99 0.11 0.56
N LEU A 112 -1.81 -1.15 0.13
CA LEU A 112 -2.48 -2.31 0.71
C LEU A 112 -1.46 -3.33 1.22
N LYS A 113 -1.88 -4.12 2.21
CA LYS A 113 -1.10 -5.25 2.71
C LYS A 113 -0.99 -6.31 1.59
N PRO A 114 0.22 -6.78 1.24
CA PRO A 114 0.35 -7.87 0.29
C PRO A 114 -0.32 -9.15 0.80
N ALA A 115 -0.87 -9.95 -0.13
CA ALA A 115 -1.55 -11.20 0.20
C ALA A 115 -0.64 -12.16 0.98
N GLU A 116 -1.23 -12.99 1.84
CA GLU A 116 -0.46 -13.82 2.79
C GLU A 116 0.42 -14.86 2.12
N ASN A 117 -0.02 -15.37 0.96
CA ASN A 117 0.72 -16.33 0.13
C ASN A 117 1.91 -15.69 -0.62
N MET A 118 2.09 -14.37 -0.59
CA MET A 118 3.20 -13.67 -1.25
C MET A 118 4.39 -13.44 -0.31
N ALA A 119 4.88 -14.50 0.34
CA ALA A 119 5.91 -14.39 1.39
C ALA A 119 7.23 -13.74 0.92
N GLU A 120 7.70 -14.07 -0.29
CA GLU A 120 8.90 -13.46 -0.87
C GLU A 120 8.72 -11.95 -1.09
N MET A 121 7.57 -11.55 -1.66
CA MET A 121 7.25 -10.14 -1.88
C MET A 121 7.16 -9.37 -0.56
N ARG A 122 6.54 -9.96 0.48
CA ARG A 122 6.46 -9.34 1.81
C ARG A 122 7.85 -9.13 2.41
N SER A 123 8.74 -10.11 2.25
CA SER A 123 10.14 -10.02 2.71
C SER A 123 10.92 -8.96 1.94
N ALA A 124 10.77 -8.90 0.61
CA ALA A 124 11.40 -7.90 -0.24
C ALA A 124 10.93 -6.46 0.08
N LEU A 125 9.62 -6.27 0.24
CA LEU A 125 9.03 -4.97 0.62
C LEU A 125 9.51 -4.54 2.00
N PHE A 126 9.56 -5.46 2.97
CA PHE A 126 10.09 -5.18 4.30
C PHE A 126 11.57 -4.80 4.25
N GLY A 127 12.39 -5.56 3.51
CA GLY A 127 13.81 -5.26 3.32
C GLY A 127 14.04 -3.88 2.71
N ARG A 128 13.26 -3.53 1.67
CA ARG A 128 13.32 -2.19 1.07
C ARG A 128 12.89 -1.11 2.06
N ALA A 129 11.78 -1.30 2.77
CA ALA A 129 11.33 -0.36 3.81
C ALA A 129 12.35 -0.20 4.95
N LEU A 130 13.11 -1.26 5.27
CA LEU A 130 14.20 -1.22 6.24
C LEU A 130 15.35 -0.34 5.73
N CYS A 131 15.83 -0.58 4.52
CA CYS A 131 16.91 0.18 3.89
C CYS A 131 16.54 1.65 3.64
N GLU A 132 15.27 1.94 3.37
CA GLU A 132 14.74 3.30 3.22
C GLU A 132 14.51 4.02 4.58
N GLY A 133 14.75 3.34 5.71
CA GLY A 133 14.55 3.89 7.06
C GLY A 133 13.07 4.06 7.44
N GLY A 134 12.15 3.42 6.71
CA GLY A 134 10.73 3.35 7.04
C GLY A 134 10.45 2.50 8.28
N VAL A 135 11.20 1.40 8.44
CA VAL A 135 11.13 0.53 9.62
C VAL A 135 11.84 1.17 10.82
N PHE A 136 13.11 1.54 10.66
CA PHE A 136 13.89 2.25 11.68
C PHE A 136 14.35 3.61 11.14
N PRO A 137 13.79 4.73 11.65
CA PRO A 137 14.23 6.07 11.25
C PRO A 137 15.72 6.34 11.48
N ALA A 138 16.36 5.60 12.39
CA ALA A 138 17.80 5.67 12.64
C ALA A 138 18.66 5.26 11.43
N LEU A 139 18.09 4.53 10.45
CA LEU A 139 18.77 4.15 9.22
C LEU A 139 18.73 5.24 8.12
N ARG A 140 17.95 6.32 8.31
CA ARG A 140 17.84 7.41 7.32
C ARG A 140 19.18 8.00 6.84
N PRO A 141 20.22 8.17 7.68
CA PRO A 141 21.51 8.67 7.23
C PRO A 141 22.21 7.78 6.18
N PHE A 142 21.81 6.51 6.05
CA PHE A 142 22.41 5.55 5.11
C PHE A 142 21.63 5.41 3.80
N VAL A 143 20.41 5.95 3.72
CA VAL A 143 19.48 5.73 2.60
C VAL A 143 20.09 6.10 1.25
N ALA A 144 20.74 7.27 1.18
CA ALA A 144 21.37 7.75 -0.05
C ALA A 144 22.48 6.82 -0.57
N GLU A 145 23.16 6.09 0.33
CA GLU A 145 24.22 5.15 -0.02
C GLU A 145 23.72 3.73 -0.27
N MET A 146 22.56 3.37 0.30
CA MET A 146 21.89 2.10 0.03
C MET A 146 21.11 2.12 -1.29
N GLU A 147 20.67 3.29 -1.77
CA GLU A 147 20.17 3.47 -3.13
C GLU A 147 21.34 3.36 -4.15
N PRO A 148 21.16 2.74 -5.33
CA PRO A 148 19.93 2.17 -5.91
C PRO A 148 19.62 0.72 -5.48
N ARG A 149 20.45 0.11 -4.63
CA ARG A 149 20.35 -1.31 -4.26
C ARG A 149 19.11 -1.61 -3.41
N ALA A 150 18.69 -0.67 -2.55
CA ALA A 150 17.46 -0.78 -1.77
C ALA A 150 16.23 -0.95 -2.67
N ARG A 151 16.09 -0.11 -3.71
CA ARG A 151 15.03 -0.24 -4.72
C ARG A 151 15.03 -1.60 -5.43
N ALA A 152 16.21 -2.11 -5.78
CA ALA A 152 16.35 -3.39 -6.47
C ALA A 152 15.85 -4.59 -5.66
N LEU A 153 15.68 -4.49 -4.33
CA LEU A 153 15.15 -5.59 -3.50
C LEU A 153 13.77 -6.07 -3.97
N THR A 154 12.93 -5.14 -4.44
CA THR A 154 11.58 -5.44 -4.95
C THR A 154 11.54 -5.75 -6.44
N GLU A 155 12.68 -5.74 -7.14
CA GLU A 155 12.77 -6.02 -8.57
C GLU A 155 13.11 -7.50 -8.80
N ALA A 156 12.27 -8.21 -9.56
CA ALA A 156 12.47 -9.64 -9.85
C ALA A 156 13.77 -9.90 -10.62
N THR A 157 14.20 -8.94 -11.43
CA THR A 157 15.39 -9.02 -12.30
C THR A 157 16.68 -8.56 -11.63
N ALA A 158 16.68 -8.29 -10.32
CA ALA A 158 17.88 -7.84 -9.61
C ALA A 158 18.99 -8.90 -9.65
N THR A 159 20.16 -8.53 -10.17
CA THR A 159 21.34 -9.40 -10.30
C THR A 159 22.50 -9.02 -9.37
N ASP A 160 22.41 -7.86 -8.70
CA ASP A 160 23.42 -7.45 -7.72
C ASP A 160 23.46 -8.47 -6.57
N ARG A 161 24.65 -9.05 -6.35
CA ARG A 161 24.86 -10.12 -5.36
C ARG A 161 24.49 -9.69 -3.94
N SER A 162 24.69 -8.43 -3.57
CA SER A 162 24.35 -7.92 -2.24
C SER A 162 22.84 -7.82 -2.04
N VAL A 163 22.11 -7.40 -3.08
CA VAL A 163 20.64 -7.33 -3.09
C VAL A 163 20.04 -8.72 -3.01
N VAL A 164 20.55 -9.65 -3.83
CA VAL A 164 20.10 -11.05 -3.81
C VAL A 164 20.37 -11.70 -2.45
N ALA A 165 21.54 -11.47 -1.85
CA ALA A 165 21.89 -12.00 -0.54
C ALA A 165 20.97 -11.46 0.56
N LEU A 166 20.68 -10.15 0.57
CA LEU A 166 19.76 -9.57 1.55
C LEU A 166 18.33 -10.11 1.37
N ARG A 167 17.86 -10.19 0.12
CA ARG A 167 16.53 -10.75 -0.18
C ARG A 167 16.42 -12.21 0.27
N ALA A 168 17.44 -13.02 0.01
CA ALA A 168 17.49 -14.42 0.44
C ALA A 168 17.49 -14.53 1.97
N ALA A 169 18.33 -13.76 2.66
CA ALA A 169 18.42 -13.78 4.12
C ALA A 169 17.08 -13.46 4.80
N LEU A 170 16.31 -12.53 4.23
CA LEU A 170 14.97 -12.17 4.71
C LEU A 170 13.94 -13.27 4.39
N THR A 171 13.91 -13.75 3.15
CA THR A 171 12.91 -14.74 2.69
C THR A 171 13.08 -16.10 3.37
N GLU A 172 14.31 -16.61 3.50
CA GLU A 172 14.61 -17.91 4.11
C GLU A 172 14.20 -17.98 5.59
N ARG A 173 14.36 -16.87 6.32
CA ARG A 173 13.95 -16.77 7.73
C ARG A 173 12.56 -16.18 7.91
N HIS A 174 11.85 -15.97 6.81
CA HIS A 174 10.49 -15.43 6.80
C HIS A 174 10.35 -14.10 7.55
N VAL A 175 11.30 -13.18 7.35
CA VAL A 175 11.35 -11.87 8.02
C VAL A 175 10.70 -10.81 7.15
N TRP A 176 9.51 -10.37 7.57
CA TRP A 176 8.73 -9.32 6.90
C TRP A 176 8.05 -8.34 7.87
N SER A 177 8.46 -8.37 9.14
CA SER A 177 7.92 -7.51 10.20
C SER A 177 8.99 -7.24 11.26
N VAL A 178 8.82 -6.16 12.03
CA VAL A 178 9.68 -5.81 13.18
C VAL A 178 9.63 -6.91 14.22
N ALA A 179 8.45 -7.50 14.49
CA ALA A 179 8.31 -8.60 15.43
C ALA A 179 9.17 -9.81 15.04
N ARG A 180 9.14 -10.21 13.76
CA ARG A 180 9.96 -11.33 13.28
C ARG A 180 11.44 -11.00 13.24
N LEU A 181 11.80 -9.77 12.85
CA LEU A 181 13.18 -9.31 12.89
C LEU A 181 13.73 -9.36 14.33
N ARG A 182 12.93 -8.97 15.33
CA ARG A 182 13.28 -9.07 16.74
C ARG A 182 13.60 -10.50 17.15
N GLU A 183 12.74 -11.45 16.79
CA GLU A 183 12.94 -12.86 17.12
C GLU A 183 14.25 -13.38 16.54
N GLN A 184 14.60 -12.97 15.31
CA GLN A 184 15.89 -13.30 14.72
C GLN A 184 17.06 -12.62 15.44
N TRP A 185 16.97 -11.33 15.75
CA TRP A 185 18.02 -10.60 16.46
C TRP A 185 18.24 -11.06 17.89
N LYS A 186 17.22 -11.59 18.58
CA LYS A 186 17.39 -12.23 19.90
C LYS A 186 18.22 -13.51 19.83
N ARG A 187 18.10 -14.28 18.74
CA ARG A 187 18.84 -15.52 18.53
C ARG A 187 20.23 -15.27 17.96
N GLU A 188 20.31 -14.36 17.00
CA GLU A 188 21.51 -14.00 16.28
C GLU A 188 21.60 -12.47 16.15
N PRO A 189 22.23 -11.77 17.12
CA PRO A 189 22.30 -10.32 17.13
C PRO A 189 23.03 -9.70 15.93
N ARG A 190 23.73 -10.49 15.13
CA ARG A 190 24.43 -10.06 13.91
C ARG A 190 23.64 -10.35 12.62
N TYR A 191 22.46 -10.94 12.71
CA TYR A 191 21.63 -11.24 11.53
C TYR A 191 21.34 -9.95 10.74
N LEU A 192 21.50 -10.01 9.42
CA LEU A 192 21.45 -8.89 8.45
C LEU A 192 22.60 -7.88 8.50
N LEU A 193 23.50 -7.91 9.49
CA LEU A 193 24.58 -6.92 9.57
C LEU A 193 25.50 -7.01 8.34
N ARG A 194 25.86 -8.24 7.94
CA ARG A 194 26.70 -8.49 6.77
C ARG A 194 26.03 -8.06 5.48
N GLU A 195 24.74 -8.36 5.35
CA GLU A 195 23.93 -8.05 4.18
C GLU A 195 23.76 -6.54 4.02
N LEU A 196 23.48 -5.82 5.11
CA LEU A 196 23.42 -4.35 5.12
C LEU A 196 24.79 -3.71 4.85
N PHE A 197 25.88 -4.30 5.35
CA PHE A 197 27.25 -3.85 5.02
C PHE A 197 27.55 -3.98 3.54
N ALA A 198 27.07 -5.04 2.88
CA ALA A 198 27.28 -5.27 1.46
C ALA A 198 26.56 -4.24 0.59
N LEU A 199 25.46 -3.63 1.07
CA LEU A 199 24.80 -2.52 0.39
C LEU A 199 25.59 -1.21 0.46
N LEU A 200 26.42 -1.06 1.50
CA LEU A 200 27.14 0.18 1.80
C LEU A 200 28.59 0.18 1.31
N PRO A 201 29.11 1.36 0.95
CA PRO A 201 30.52 1.52 0.63
C PRO A 201 31.38 1.37 1.91
N PRO A 202 32.65 0.94 1.79
CA PRO A 202 33.49 0.60 2.95
C PRO A 202 33.62 1.69 4.01
N GLN A 203 33.68 2.96 3.60
CA GLN A 203 33.84 4.12 4.48
C GLN A 203 32.67 4.35 5.44
N THR A 204 31.48 3.85 5.10
CA THR A 204 30.26 4.10 5.88
C THR A 204 29.89 2.94 6.79
N ARG A 205 30.44 1.75 6.53
CA ARG A 205 30.23 0.54 7.35
C ARG A 205 30.56 0.74 8.85
N PRO A 206 31.64 1.45 9.24
CA PRO A 206 31.91 1.70 10.66
C PRO A 206 30.78 2.45 11.36
N LYS A 207 30.18 3.44 10.70
CA LYS A 207 29.05 4.21 11.26
C LYS A 207 27.82 3.32 11.49
N LEU A 208 27.55 2.38 10.57
CA LEU A 208 26.47 1.41 10.77
C LEU A 208 26.79 0.45 11.93
N LEU A 209 28.05 0.04 12.08
CA LEU A 209 28.49 -0.81 13.19
C LEU A 209 28.27 -0.12 14.54
N GLU A 210 28.62 1.15 14.65
CA GLU A 210 28.41 1.97 15.85
C GLU A 210 26.92 2.15 16.18
N LEU A 211 26.06 2.27 15.15
CA LEU A 211 24.62 2.37 15.31
C LEU A 211 23.97 1.02 15.70
N TRP A 212 24.59 -0.10 15.34
CA TRP A 212 23.99 -1.44 15.46
C TRP A 212 23.42 -1.77 16.85
N PRO A 213 24.12 -1.53 17.98
CA PRO A 213 23.55 -1.78 19.30
C PRO A 213 22.28 -0.98 19.58
N LYS A 214 22.17 0.25 19.04
CA LYS A 214 20.96 1.08 19.18
C LYS A 214 19.79 0.47 18.40
N LEU A 215 20.03 -0.12 17.22
CA LEU A 215 18.98 -0.79 16.46
C LEU A 215 18.43 -2.02 17.21
N LEU A 216 19.32 -2.80 17.85
CA LEU A 216 18.92 -3.93 18.69
C LEU A 216 18.03 -3.49 19.87
N VAL A 217 18.32 -2.34 20.47
CA VAL A 217 17.45 -1.79 21.54
C VAL A 217 16.14 -1.24 20.98
N LEU A 218 16.17 -0.53 19.85
CA LEU A 218 14.99 0.05 19.22
C LEU A 218 13.97 -1.02 18.81
N VAL A 219 14.43 -2.18 18.35
CA VAL A 219 13.53 -3.28 17.99
C VAL A 219 12.75 -3.77 19.22
N ASP A 220 13.31 -3.72 20.42
CA ASP A 220 12.63 -4.16 21.65
C ASP A 220 11.63 -3.12 22.17
N ILE A 221 11.92 -1.83 21.99
CA ILE A 221 11.05 -0.72 22.45
C ILE A 221 9.81 -0.58 21.56
N GLY A 222 9.96 -0.74 20.23
CA GLY A 222 8.90 -0.49 19.25
C GLY A 222 7.60 -1.29 19.41
N THR A 223 7.59 -2.37 20.20
CA THR A 223 6.38 -3.16 20.52
C THR A 223 5.67 -2.79 21.80
N ARG A 224 6.20 -1.89 22.62
CA ARG A 224 5.56 -1.50 23.89
C ARG A 224 4.43 -0.49 23.73
N SER A 225 4.24 0.06 22.53
CA SER A 225 3.08 0.89 22.21
C SER A 225 1.97 -0.01 21.64
N LYS A 226 1.21 -0.64 22.53
CA LYS A 226 -0.13 -1.15 22.25
C LYS A 226 -1.12 -0.29 23.04
#